data_AF-A0A9X1GEE0-F1
#
_entry.id   AF-A0A9X1GEE0-F1
#
_cell.length_a   1.000
_cell.length_b   1.000
_cell.length_c   1.000
_cell.angle_alpha   90.00
_cell.angle_beta   90.00
_cell.angle_gamma   90.00
#
_symmetry.space_group_name_H-M   'P 1'
#
loop_
_entity.id
_entity.type
_entity.pdbx_description
1 polymer ?
#
loop_
_entity_poly.entity_id
_entity_poly.type
_entity_poly.pdbx_seq_one_letter_code
_entity_poly.pdbx_strand_id
1 'polypeptide(L)'
;MTQVHFTLKSEEIQSIIEYSVKDDVSKNILTTVFNQLMENQRTEYIQAKEYERTENRQSQRNGYYERSFTTRVGTLELKEPNTRDGHFSPTAIERYQ
;
A
#
# COMPACT_ATOMS: atom_id res chain seq x y z
N MET A 1 5.17 -11.07 19.96
CA MET A 1 4.65 -10.88 18.60
C MET A 1 5.69 -10.09 17.84
N THR A 2 6.55 -10.77 17.09
CA THR A 2 7.73 -10.18 16.43
C THR A 2 7.30 -9.24 15.32
N GLN A 3 7.53 -7.94 15.50
CA GLN A 3 7.48 -6.96 14.40
C GLN A 3 8.70 -7.20 13.52
N VAL A 4 8.48 -7.69 12.30
CA VAL A 4 9.54 -7.78 11.30
C VAL A 4 9.60 -6.42 10.60
N HIS A 5 10.51 -5.57 11.04
CA HIS A 5 10.86 -4.35 10.34
C HIS A 5 11.73 -4.70 9.14
N PHE A 6 11.14 -4.76 7.94
CA PHE A 6 11.91 -4.80 6.70
C PHE A 6 12.29 -3.39 6.31
N THR A 7 13.46 -2.92 6.76
CA THR A 7 14.14 -1.78 6.13
C THR A 7 14.88 -2.28 4.90
N LEU A 8 14.19 -2.33 3.76
CA LEU A 8 14.81 -2.63 2.47
C LEU A 8 15.51 -1.38 1.95
N LYS A 9 16.81 -1.50 1.66
CA LYS A 9 17.55 -0.42 1.00
C LYS A 9 17.20 -0.39 -0.48
N SER A 10 17.22 0.80 -1.09
CA SER A 10 16.90 0.99 -2.52
C SER A 10 17.73 0.10 -3.45
N GLU A 11 18.96 -0.23 -3.04
CA GLU A 11 19.89 -1.11 -3.76
C GLU A 11 19.45 -2.59 -3.74
N GLU A 12 18.82 -3.05 -2.66
CA GLU A 12 18.27 -4.42 -2.54
C GLU A 12 16.99 -4.58 -3.37
N ILE A 13 16.21 -3.51 -3.49
CA ILE A 13 15.05 -3.47 -4.38
C ILE A 13 15.52 -3.58 -5.84
N GLN A 14 16.58 -2.86 -6.20
CA GLN A 14 17.17 -2.92 -7.54
C GLN A 14 17.74 -4.31 -7.88
N SER A 15 18.46 -4.95 -6.96
CA SER A 15 19.04 -6.27 -7.21
C SER A 15 17.99 -7.38 -7.31
N ILE A 16 16.88 -7.27 -6.57
CA ILE A 16 15.73 -8.19 -6.69
C ILE A 16 15.02 -8.01 -8.05
N ILE A 17 14.91 -6.78 -8.54
CA ILE A 17 14.37 -6.47 -9.87
C ILE A 17 15.27 -7.02 -10.99
N GLU A 18 16.58 -7.03 -10.80
CA GLU A 18 17.54 -7.51 -11.81
C GLU A 18 17.71 -9.03 -11.87
N TYR A 19 17.60 -9.76 -10.73
CA TYR A 19 18.06 -11.15 -10.67
C TYR A 19 16.99 -12.24 -10.87
N SER A 20 15.69 -11.95 -10.72
CA SER A 20 14.67 -13.02 -10.68
C SER A 20 13.66 -12.96 -11.83
N VAL A 21 14.01 -13.64 -12.93
CA VAL A 21 13.13 -14.40 -13.82
C VAL A 21 11.62 -14.03 -13.79
N LYS A 22 11.28 -13.06 -14.66
CA LYS A 22 10.03 -12.89 -15.43
C LYS A 22 8.76 -12.54 -14.63
N ASP A 23 8.57 -11.23 -14.45
CA ASP A 23 7.32 -10.49 -14.20
C ASP A 23 6.56 -10.76 -12.89
N ASP A 24 6.28 -12.00 -12.52
CA ASP A 24 5.29 -12.27 -11.45
C ASP A 24 5.82 -11.99 -10.05
N VAL A 25 7.11 -12.26 -9.78
CA VAL A 25 7.74 -11.90 -8.50
C VAL A 25 7.79 -10.38 -8.34
N SER A 26 8.19 -9.66 -9.39
CA SER A 26 8.24 -8.20 -9.40
C SER A 26 6.86 -7.58 -9.23
N LYS A 27 5.82 -8.11 -9.90
CA LYS A 27 4.43 -7.70 -9.69
C LYS A 27 4.00 -7.90 -8.23
N ASN A 28 4.26 -9.07 -7.65
CA ASN A 28 3.88 -9.37 -6.28
C ASN A 28 4.56 -8.44 -5.27
N ILE A 29 5.84 -8.14 -5.46
CA ILE A 29 6.58 -7.20 -4.63
C ILE A 29 5.98 -5.80 -4.76
N LEU A 30 5.81 -5.29 -5.98
CA LEU A 30 5.23 -3.97 -6.22
C LEU A 30 3.83 -3.87 -5.63
N THR A 31 2.96 -4.84 -5.88
CA THR A 31 1.61 -4.93 -5.30
C THR A 31 1.64 -4.86 -3.77
N THR A 32 2.54 -5.61 -3.14
CA THR A 32 2.67 -5.62 -1.68
C THR A 32 3.13 -4.27 -1.15
N VAL A 33 4.15 -3.68 -1.79
CA VAL A 33 4.71 -2.38 -1.41
C VAL A 33 3.66 -1.27 -1.55
N PHE A 34 2.95 -1.20 -2.69
CA PHE A 34 1.89 -0.22 -2.91
C PHE A 34 0.77 -0.37 -1.88
N ASN A 35 0.29 -1.59 -1.65
CA ASN A 35 -0.77 -1.83 -0.66
C ASN A 35 -0.36 -1.41 0.75
N GLN A 36 0.88 -1.71 1.17
CA GLN A 36 1.40 -1.30 2.47
C GLN A 36 1.55 0.21 2.59
N LEU A 37 2.08 0.85 1.56
CA LEU A 37 2.25 2.30 1.53
C LEU A 37 0.89 3.00 1.65
N MET A 38 -0.12 2.55 0.90
CA MET A 38 -1.48 3.10 0.99
C MET A 38 -2.11 2.88 2.38
N GLU A 39 -1.92 1.72 3.02
CA GLU A 39 -2.45 1.47 4.36
C GLU A 39 -1.74 2.32 5.43
N ASN A 40 -0.45 2.60 5.27
CA ASN A 40 0.29 3.53 6.12
C ASN A 40 -0.26 4.95 5.97
N GLN A 41 -0.45 5.44 4.75
CA GLN A 41 -1.06 6.76 4.48
C GLN A 41 -2.47 6.86 5.09
N ARG A 42 -3.28 5.80 4.98
CA ARG A 42 -4.61 5.74 5.59
C ARG A 42 -4.54 5.82 7.11
N THR A 43 -3.55 5.15 7.71
CA THR A 43 -3.34 5.16 9.16
C THR A 43 -2.91 6.55 9.64
N GLU A 44 -2.03 7.22 8.90
CA GLU A 44 -1.63 8.61 9.14
C GLU A 44 -2.81 9.57 9.03
N TYR A 45 -3.64 9.42 7.99
CA TYR A 45 -4.87 10.20 7.81
C TYR A 45 -5.86 10.00 8.96
N ILE A 46 -6.13 8.75 9.35
CA ILE A 46 -7.05 8.43 10.45
C ILE A 46 -6.51 8.90 11.81
N GLN A 47 -5.19 9.07 11.94
CA GLN A 47 -4.47 9.37 13.19
C GLN A 47 -4.69 8.30 14.27
N ALA A 48 -4.93 7.05 13.85
CA ALA A 48 -5.12 5.92 14.75
C ALA A 48 -4.75 4.59 14.07
N LYS A 49 -4.04 3.72 14.79
CA LYS A 49 -3.77 2.34 14.37
C LYS A 49 -5.06 1.50 14.41
N GLU A 50 -4.95 0.26 13.94
CA GLU A 50 -6.06 -0.68 13.97
C GLU A 50 -6.51 -0.94 15.42
N TYR A 51 -7.81 -0.85 15.67
CA TYR A 51 -8.44 -1.00 16.99
C TYR A 51 -7.94 -0.06 18.10
N GLU A 52 -7.09 0.92 17.81
CA GLU A 52 -6.54 1.83 18.80
C GLU A 52 -7.57 2.86 19.26
N ARG A 53 -7.82 2.96 20.58
CA ARG A 53 -8.69 4.01 21.13
C ARG A 53 -7.86 5.29 21.31
N THR A 54 -8.21 6.34 20.58
CA THR A 54 -7.58 7.65 20.67
C THR A 54 -8.63 8.74 20.45
N GLU A 55 -8.47 9.87 21.13
CA GLU A 55 -9.35 11.04 21.00
C GLU A 55 -9.08 11.81 19.70
N ASN A 56 -7.88 11.67 19.12
CA ASN A 56 -7.47 12.35 17.88
C ASN A 56 -7.98 11.66 16.60
N ARG A 57 -8.77 10.58 16.71
CA ARG A 57 -9.19 9.80 15.54
C ARG A 57 -10.07 10.63 14.61
N GLN A 58 -9.61 10.85 13.37
CA GLN A 58 -10.34 11.69 12.40
C GLN A 58 -11.38 10.92 11.59
N SER A 59 -11.12 9.65 11.26
CA SER A 59 -12.02 8.82 10.46
C SER A 59 -11.97 7.34 10.86
N GLN A 60 -12.71 6.50 10.15
CA GLN A 60 -12.81 5.06 10.38
C GLN A 60 -12.40 4.29 9.12
N ARG A 61 -11.81 3.12 9.33
CA ARG A 61 -11.51 2.16 8.26
C ARG A 61 -12.83 1.61 7.69
N ASN A 62 -13.02 1.67 6.37
CA ASN A 62 -14.24 1.25 5.69
C ASN A 62 -13.97 0.27 4.54
N GLY A 63 -13.14 -0.75 4.79
CA GLY A 63 -12.80 -1.76 3.79
C GLY A 63 -11.81 -1.27 2.73
N TYR A 64 -11.86 -1.91 1.56
CA TYR A 64 -10.96 -1.70 0.43
C TYR A 64 -11.74 -1.78 -0.90
N TYR A 65 -11.25 -1.08 -1.92
CA TYR A 65 -11.64 -1.28 -3.31
C TYR A 65 -10.53 -2.04 -4.04
N GLU A 66 -10.91 -3.00 -4.88
CA GLU A 66 -9.98 -3.66 -5.78
C GLU A 66 -9.85 -2.83 -7.06
N ARG A 67 -8.61 -2.51 -7.43
CA ARG A 67 -8.30 -1.73 -8.63
C ARG A 67 -7.10 -2.35 -9.34
N SER A 68 -7.25 -2.55 -10.65
CA SER A 68 -6.15 -2.92 -11.52
C SER A 68 -5.36 -1.68 -11.93
N PHE A 69 -4.03 -1.72 -11.81
CA PHE A 69 -3.12 -0.63 -12.15
C PHE A 69 -2.06 -1.13 -13.12
N THR A 70 -2.08 -0.65 -14.37
CA THR A 70 -1.17 -1.11 -15.42
C THR A 70 0.16 -0.38 -15.32
N THR A 71 1.22 -1.12 -15.04
CA THR A 71 2.61 -0.62 -14.99
C THR A 71 3.43 -1.22 -16.11
N ARG A 72 4.68 -0.76 -16.27
CA ARG A 72 5.64 -1.35 -17.23
C ARG A 72 5.92 -2.83 -16.98
N VAL A 73 5.77 -3.29 -15.74
CA VAL A 73 5.99 -4.69 -15.32
C VAL A 73 4.71 -5.52 -15.44
N GLY A 74 3.62 -4.92 -15.92
CA GLY A 74 2.30 -5.53 -16.10
C GLY A 74 1.24 -4.95 -15.18
N THR A 75 0.05 -5.55 -15.20
CA THR A 75 -1.10 -5.13 -14.38
C THR A 75 -0.94 -5.62 -12.95
N LEU A 76 -1.05 -4.69 -12.00
CA LEU A 76 -1.04 -4.94 -10.57
C LEU A 76 -2.47 -4.89 -10.03
N GLU A 77 -2.88 -5.90 -9.27
CA GLU A 77 -4.17 -5.89 -8.57
C GLU A 77 -3.97 -5.31 -7.16
N LEU A 78 -4.45 -4.08 -6.97
CA LEU A 78 -4.22 -3.28 -5.76
C LEU A 78 -5.49 -3.19 -4.91
N LYS A 79 -5.30 -3.10 -3.60
CA LYS A 79 -6.38 -2.97 -2.61
C LYS A 79 -6.35 -1.56 -2.04
N GLU A 80 -7.05 -0.65 -2.70
CA GLU A 80 -7.12 0.75 -2.33
C GLU A 80 -7.92 0.91 -1.03
N PRO A 81 -7.31 1.42 0.06
CA PRO A 81 -8.00 1.54 1.35
C PRO A 81 -9.05 2.63 1.32
N ASN A 82 -10.24 2.33 1.81
CA ASN A 82 -11.32 3.30 1.92
C ASN A 82 -11.51 3.78 3.38
N THR A 83 -11.96 5.02 3.53
CA THR A 83 -12.31 5.62 4.81
C THR A 83 -13.82 5.91 4.87
N ARG A 84 -14.37 6.05 6.08
CA ARG A 84 -15.82 6.19 6.26
C ARG A 84 -16.35 7.54 5.79
N ASP A 85 -15.54 8.59 5.91
CA ASP A 85 -15.80 9.95 5.46
C ASP A 85 -15.56 10.12 3.95
N GLY A 86 -14.80 9.23 3.30
CA GLY A 86 -14.61 9.22 1.85
C GLY A 86 -13.72 10.35 1.32
N HIS A 87 -13.04 11.08 2.22
CA HIS A 87 -12.13 12.17 1.87
C HIS A 87 -10.67 11.72 1.71
N PHE A 88 -10.33 10.52 2.17
CA PHE A 88 -9.01 9.95 1.96
C PHE A 88 -8.82 9.50 0.50
N SER A 89 -7.66 9.82 -0.07
CA SER A 89 -7.17 9.23 -1.31
C SER A 89 -5.66 9.03 -1.17
N PRO A 90 -5.13 7.84 -1.51
CA PRO A 90 -3.70 7.59 -1.37
C PRO A 90 -2.89 8.42 -2.38
N THR A 91 -1.75 8.95 -1.96
CA THR A 91 -0.86 9.74 -2.83
C THR A 91 -0.03 8.87 -3.76
N ALA A 92 0.16 7.59 -3.42
CA ALA A 92 0.99 6.68 -4.21
C ALA A 92 0.39 6.35 -5.59
N ILE A 93 -0.90 6.60 -5.80
CA ILE A 93 -1.62 6.29 -7.04
C ILE A 93 -2.60 7.43 -7.31
N GLU A 94 -2.50 8.06 -8.48
CA GLU A 94 -3.47 9.07 -8.87
C GLU A 94 -4.86 8.45 -9.07
N ARG A 95 -5.88 9.20 -8.68
CA ARG A 95 -7.28 8.81 -8.85
C ARG A 95 -7.60 8.83 -10.35
N TYR A 96 -8.03 7.69 -10.89
CA TYR A 96 -8.43 7.50 -12.30
C TYR A 96 -7.30 7.51 -13.37
N GLN A 97 -6.07 7.15 -13.01
CA GLN A 97 -5.04 6.70 -13.98
C GLN A 97 -5.21 5.25 -14.42
#